data_AF-A0A929W6A9-F1
#
_entry.id   AF-A0A929W6A9-F1
#
_cell.length_a   1.000
_cell.length_b   1.000
_cell.length_c   1.000
_cell.angle_alpha   90.00
_cell.angle_beta   90.00
_cell.angle_gamma   90.00
#
_symmetry.space_group_name_H-M   'P 1'
#
loop_
_entity.id
_entity.type
_entity.pdbx_description
1 polymer ?
#
loop_
_entity_poly.entity_id
_entity_poly.type
_entity_poly.pdbx_seq_one_letter_code
_entity_poly.pdbx_strand_id
1 'polypeptide(L)'
;SYYYAKSKKVFKLKQDGSYQEFLYEKNNGKYYLKTTQGDATGQYLSNASGTLKFSPSISADAVIEIINPNGGSATEVTLNAKKMRATLALFQAHRQGTAHSPNNFFGTGLGQYPVPTLANNTFDYATYNLYLEGHAEIGNGNAASEKEKMDTFKDALKLNLPKSGTFVVVTTKSQYEDAVRANAKTFRTKVDIDAAAGPSQSAKYLKASDRGYTLTDNKSEAAVFFFDGEHLTGIDNGFGLGEAKYDLTASAQTAVIAQGKLEKTLDAGSYSLKVGDKFVKLDRDNGLSPSTNESDSHLFLEEATKFTLNTDELGYISFFAPTAVKVPAGVEVYSGNINAQNSVITFNKVNTQEIPAKTAVLLRKVTGKGSFEVEKIASTTSTIGNNSLKGYTVSSSDHLSNAYGLTVENNKLVFKPLTQGVRAFRAVIYNNNAAGAPAYYPTAFTPEGIQGVTVDDNQAEVFDLAGRRVEAPVKGQVYVKNGKKFIQK
;
A
#
# COMPACT_ATOMS: atom_id res chain seq x y z
N SER A 1 -37.54 -38.00 -17.32
CA SER A 1 -37.81 -37.13 -16.15
C SER A 1 -36.92 -37.57 -15.01
N TYR A 2 -36.06 -36.68 -14.51
CA TYR A 2 -35.12 -36.98 -13.43
C TYR A 2 -35.74 -36.55 -12.09
N TYR A 3 -35.65 -37.37 -11.05
CA TYR A 3 -36.09 -37.00 -9.70
C TYR A 3 -35.05 -37.46 -8.67
N TYR A 4 -34.60 -36.52 -7.84
CA TYR A 4 -33.63 -36.75 -6.77
C TYR A 4 -34.35 -36.87 -5.43
N ALA A 5 -34.24 -38.03 -4.76
CA ALA A 5 -34.83 -38.25 -3.43
C ALA A 5 -33.77 -38.10 -2.33
N LYS A 6 -33.86 -36.99 -1.59
CA LYS A 6 -32.85 -36.52 -0.61
C LYS A 6 -32.57 -37.47 0.57
N SER A 7 -33.40 -38.49 0.83
CA SER A 7 -33.34 -39.31 2.06
C SER A 7 -32.54 -40.61 1.97
N LYS A 8 -32.07 -41.05 0.80
CA LYS A 8 -31.39 -42.37 0.67
C LYS A 8 -30.01 -42.39 0.01
N LYS A 9 -29.45 -41.24 -0.40
CA LYS A 9 -28.22 -41.18 -1.23
C LYS A 9 -28.30 -41.99 -2.54
N VAL A 10 -29.50 -42.17 -3.09
CA VAL A 10 -29.74 -42.95 -4.33
C VAL A 10 -30.14 -42.00 -5.46
N PHE A 11 -29.41 -42.06 -6.57
CA PHE A 11 -29.84 -41.48 -7.84
C PHE A 11 -30.70 -42.51 -8.58
N LYS A 12 -31.81 -42.09 -9.21
CA LYS A 12 -32.67 -42.98 -10.00
C LYS A 12 -32.73 -42.50 -11.44
N LEU A 13 -32.35 -43.37 -12.38
CA LEU A 13 -32.48 -43.12 -13.82
C LEU A 13 -33.59 -44.00 -14.38
N LYS A 14 -34.51 -43.39 -15.14
CA LYS A 14 -35.55 -44.11 -15.89
C LYS A 14 -35.18 -44.12 -17.36
N GLN A 15 -35.00 -45.31 -17.92
CA GLN A 15 -34.74 -45.54 -19.34
C GLN A 15 -35.67 -46.66 -19.82
N ASP A 16 -36.37 -46.43 -20.94
CA ASP A 16 -37.24 -47.40 -21.61
C ASP A 16 -38.26 -48.13 -20.71
N GLY A 17 -38.76 -47.46 -19.67
CA GLY A 17 -39.77 -47.99 -18.75
C GLY A 17 -39.22 -48.69 -17.51
N SER A 18 -37.92 -48.99 -17.46
CA SER A 18 -37.24 -49.61 -16.32
C SER A 18 -36.56 -48.58 -15.41
N TYR A 19 -36.59 -48.81 -14.10
CA TYR A 19 -35.92 -47.97 -13.10
C TYR A 19 -34.63 -48.65 -12.63
N GLN A 20 -33.53 -47.91 -12.64
CA GLN A 20 -32.26 -48.34 -12.07
C GLN A 20 -31.94 -47.49 -10.83
N GLU A 21 -31.58 -48.13 -9.72
CA GLU A 21 -31.06 -47.47 -8.51
C GLU A 21 -29.54 -47.50 -8.52
N PHE A 22 -28.89 -46.38 -8.23
CA PHE A 22 -27.42 -46.27 -8.22
C PHE A 22 -26.86 -46.02 -6.82
N LEU A 23 -25.74 -46.68 -6.53
CA LEU A 23 -24.83 -46.33 -5.44
C LEU A 23 -23.52 -45.78 -6.01
N TYR A 24 -22.87 -44.92 -5.23
CA TYR A 24 -21.52 -44.47 -5.53
C TYR A 24 -20.51 -45.52 -5.08
N GLU A 25 -19.64 -45.96 -5.98
CA GLU A 25 -18.48 -46.79 -5.67
C GLU A 25 -17.19 -46.00 -5.88
N LYS A 26 -16.31 -45.99 -4.88
CA LYS A 26 -15.03 -45.29 -4.95
C LYS A 26 -13.95 -46.24 -5.46
N ASN A 27 -13.29 -45.88 -6.56
CA ASN A 27 -12.13 -46.61 -7.08
C ASN A 27 -11.08 -45.61 -7.57
N ASN A 28 -9.81 -45.78 -7.17
CA ASN A 28 -8.69 -44.88 -7.52
C ASN A 28 -9.01 -43.37 -7.38
N GLY A 29 -9.78 -42.99 -6.36
CA GLY A 29 -10.07 -41.58 -6.07
C GLY A 29 -11.22 -40.95 -6.84
N LYS A 30 -11.79 -41.66 -7.81
CA LYS A 30 -13.00 -41.25 -8.53
C LYS A 30 -14.20 -42.03 -7.99
N TYR A 31 -15.36 -41.39 -7.98
CA TYR A 31 -16.63 -42.05 -7.66
C TYR A 31 -17.36 -42.41 -8.95
N TYR A 32 -17.73 -43.67 -9.07
CA TYR A 32 -18.48 -44.21 -10.20
C TYR A 32 -19.91 -44.51 -9.77
N LEU A 33 -20.87 -44.37 -10.68
CA LEU A 33 -22.24 -44.82 -10.44
C LEU A 33 -22.35 -46.29 -10.81
N LYS A 34 -22.70 -47.13 -9.83
CA LYS A 34 -22.97 -48.55 -10.02
C LYS A 34 -24.42 -48.87 -9.72
N THR A 35 -25.06 -49.58 -10.62
CA THR A 35 -26.45 -50.03 -10.49
C THR A 35 -26.58 -51.05 -9.35
N THR A 36 -27.67 -50.95 -8.60
CA THR A 36 -27.94 -51.77 -7.41
C THR A 36 -29.30 -52.46 -7.45
N GLN A 37 -30.14 -52.08 -8.41
CA GLN A 37 -31.44 -52.69 -8.64
C GLN A 37 -31.81 -52.54 -10.11
N GLY A 38 -32.35 -53.60 -10.72
CA GLY A 38 -32.80 -53.68 -12.12
C GLY A 38 -31.96 -54.64 -12.97
N ASP A 39 -32.28 -54.76 -14.27
CA ASP A 39 -31.70 -55.77 -15.18
C ASP A 39 -30.18 -55.62 -15.43
N ALA A 40 -29.60 -54.49 -15.04
CA ALA A 40 -28.19 -54.19 -15.19
C ALA A 40 -27.46 -54.17 -13.84
N THR A 41 -28.00 -54.76 -12.77
CA THR A 41 -27.43 -54.72 -11.40
C THR A 41 -25.94 -55.09 -11.38
N GLY A 42 -25.13 -54.27 -10.69
CA GLY A 42 -23.68 -54.46 -10.56
C GLY A 42 -22.84 -53.83 -11.68
N GLN A 43 -23.46 -53.15 -12.65
CA GLN A 43 -22.78 -52.50 -13.77
C GLN A 43 -22.58 -50.99 -13.53
N TYR A 44 -21.56 -50.43 -14.17
CA TYR A 44 -21.19 -49.02 -14.08
C TYR A 44 -21.80 -48.22 -15.23
N LEU A 45 -22.26 -46.99 -14.94
CA LEU A 45 -22.75 -46.07 -15.96
C LEU A 45 -21.59 -45.38 -16.70
N SER A 46 -21.55 -45.50 -18.02
CA SER A 46 -20.58 -44.84 -18.91
C SER A 46 -21.26 -44.12 -20.07
N ASN A 47 -20.58 -43.14 -20.66
CA ASN A 47 -20.99 -42.38 -21.85
C ASN A 47 -20.12 -42.77 -23.05
N ALA A 48 -20.13 -44.06 -23.39
CA ALA A 48 -19.33 -44.57 -24.49
C ALA A 48 -19.91 -44.08 -25.84
N SER A 49 -19.09 -43.34 -26.59
CA SER A 49 -19.45 -42.78 -27.91
C SER A 49 -20.71 -41.89 -27.90
N GLY A 50 -20.90 -41.10 -26.84
CA GLY A 50 -22.03 -40.16 -26.73
C GLY A 50 -23.37 -40.82 -26.37
N THR A 51 -23.37 -42.10 -26.01
CA THR A 51 -24.56 -42.83 -25.55
C THR A 51 -24.33 -43.36 -24.13
N LEU A 52 -25.33 -43.16 -23.26
CA LEU A 52 -25.33 -43.77 -21.93
C LEU A 52 -25.45 -45.30 -22.03
N LYS A 53 -24.49 -46.02 -21.46
CA LYS A 53 -24.45 -47.49 -21.44
C LYS A 53 -24.09 -48.01 -20.05
N PHE A 54 -24.52 -49.23 -19.76
CA PHE A 54 -24.10 -49.98 -18.58
C PHE A 54 -22.96 -50.93 -18.97
N SER A 55 -21.89 -50.93 -18.18
CA SER A 55 -20.69 -51.73 -18.41
C SER A 55 -20.37 -52.59 -17.20
N PRO A 56 -19.96 -53.86 -17.37
CA PRO A 56 -19.55 -54.71 -16.25
C PRO A 56 -18.26 -54.23 -15.55
N SER A 57 -17.47 -53.38 -16.21
CA SER A 57 -16.23 -52.80 -15.67
C SER A 57 -16.22 -51.28 -15.78
N ILE A 58 -15.41 -50.64 -14.94
CA ILE A 58 -15.16 -49.19 -14.98
C ILE A 58 -14.53 -48.82 -16.33
N SER A 59 -15.18 -47.90 -17.05
CA SER A 59 -14.71 -47.35 -18.33
C SER A 59 -14.06 -45.97 -18.12
N ALA A 60 -13.17 -45.59 -19.04
CA ALA A 60 -12.67 -44.22 -19.13
C ALA A 60 -13.78 -43.19 -19.41
N ASP A 61 -14.89 -43.63 -20.00
CA ASP A 61 -16.06 -42.79 -20.34
C ASP A 61 -17.07 -42.65 -19.17
N ALA A 62 -16.67 -42.89 -17.93
CA ALA A 62 -17.57 -42.79 -16.78
C ALA A 62 -18.20 -41.38 -16.67
N VAL A 63 -19.52 -41.32 -16.44
CA VAL A 63 -20.33 -40.09 -16.64
C VAL A 63 -20.23 -39.09 -15.47
N ILE A 64 -19.79 -39.53 -14.29
CA ILE A 64 -19.66 -38.69 -13.10
C ILE A 64 -18.23 -38.76 -12.58
N GLU A 65 -17.60 -37.60 -12.46
CA GLU A 65 -16.32 -37.43 -11.76
C GLU A 65 -16.55 -36.57 -10.52
N ILE A 66 -16.67 -37.21 -9.35
CA ILE A 66 -16.59 -36.49 -8.07
C ILE A 66 -15.12 -36.54 -7.65
N ILE A 67 -14.43 -35.41 -7.75
CA ILE A 67 -13.05 -35.26 -7.33
C ILE A 67 -13.05 -34.93 -5.84
N ASN A 68 -12.33 -35.73 -5.04
CA ASN A 68 -12.02 -35.33 -3.67
C ASN A 68 -11.02 -34.16 -3.74
N PRO A 69 -11.39 -32.94 -3.31
CA PRO A 69 -10.51 -31.77 -3.43
C PRO A 69 -9.20 -31.93 -2.64
N ASN A 70 -9.16 -32.88 -1.71
CA ASN A 70 -7.99 -33.16 -0.89
C ASN A 70 -7.05 -34.22 -1.48
N GLY A 71 -7.42 -34.90 -2.58
CA GLY A 71 -6.58 -35.90 -3.26
C GLY A 71 -7.31 -37.19 -3.63
N GLY A 72 -6.84 -37.85 -4.69
CA GLY A 72 -7.39 -39.09 -5.24
C GLY A 72 -7.07 -40.35 -4.41
N SER A 73 -6.11 -40.30 -3.49
CA SER A 73 -5.78 -41.43 -2.61
C SER A 73 -5.66 -41.03 -1.14
N ALA A 74 -5.76 -41.99 -0.22
CA ALA A 74 -5.57 -41.73 1.21
C ALA A 74 -4.16 -41.17 1.51
N THR A 75 -3.14 -41.66 0.79
CA THR A 75 -1.77 -41.14 0.84
C THR A 75 -1.70 -39.68 0.41
N GLU A 76 -2.36 -39.33 -0.70
CA GLU A 76 -2.38 -37.97 -1.22
C GLU A 76 -3.12 -37.00 -0.28
N VAL A 77 -4.25 -37.42 0.29
CA VAL A 77 -4.99 -36.65 1.31
C VAL A 77 -4.11 -36.40 2.53
N THR A 78 -3.40 -37.42 3.02
CA THR A 78 -2.45 -37.29 4.12
C THR A 78 -1.32 -36.32 3.79
N LEU A 79 -0.75 -36.41 2.59
CA LEU A 79 0.32 -35.51 2.14
C LEU A 79 -0.18 -34.06 2.05
N ASN A 80 -1.35 -33.83 1.46
CA ASN A 80 -1.93 -32.50 1.31
C ASN A 80 -2.32 -31.89 2.66
N ALA A 81 -2.81 -32.69 3.60
CA ALA A 81 -3.05 -32.25 4.98
C ALA A 81 -1.75 -31.84 5.68
N LYS A 82 -0.67 -32.62 5.56
CA LYS A 82 0.64 -32.25 6.12
C LYS A 82 1.19 -30.97 5.49
N LYS A 83 1.08 -30.82 4.16
CA LYS A 83 1.47 -29.60 3.44
C LYS A 83 0.68 -28.39 3.94
N MET A 84 -0.64 -28.51 4.09
CA MET A 84 -1.47 -27.43 4.62
C MET A 84 -1.06 -27.02 6.04
N ARG A 85 -0.79 -27.99 6.93
CA ARG A 85 -0.29 -27.69 8.29
C ARG A 85 1.04 -26.94 8.26
N ALA A 86 1.92 -27.26 7.31
CA ALA A 86 3.16 -26.53 7.10
C ALA A 86 2.91 -25.11 6.55
N THR A 87 2.07 -24.95 5.53
CA THR A 87 1.66 -23.64 4.98
C THR A 87 1.09 -22.73 6.07
N LEU A 88 0.39 -23.28 7.06
CA LEU A 88 -0.19 -22.50 8.16
C LEU A 88 0.75 -22.29 9.36
N ALA A 89 2.01 -22.75 9.31
CA ALA A 89 2.89 -22.76 10.47
C ALA A 89 3.20 -21.36 11.05
N LEU A 90 3.12 -20.28 10.26
CA LEU A 90 3.26 -18.91 10.80
C LEU A 90 2.01 -18.39 11.53
N PHE A 91 0.90 -19.14 11.55
CA PHE A 91 -0.30 -18.81 12.33
C PHE A 91 -0.33 -19.50 13.70
N GLN A 92 0.75 -20.19 14.08
CA GLN A 92 0.90 -20.80 15.39
C GLN A 92 0.67 -19.78 16.51
N ALA A 93 -0.24 -20.09 17.45
CA ALA A 93 -0.59 -19.22 18.56
C ALA A 93 0.65 -18.83 19.37
N HIS A 94 0.67 -17.58 19.84
CA HIS A 94 1.68 -17.14 20.79
C HIS A 94 1.45 -17.83 22.13
N ARG A 95 2.47 -18.51 22.65
CA ARG A 95 2.41 -19.24 23.92
C ARG A 95 3.21 -18.53 25.01
N GLN A 96 2.70 -18.58 26.24
CA GLN A 96 3.38 -18.13 27.45
C GLN A 96 3.05 -19.09 28.61
N GLY A 97 3.99 -19.95 28.96
CA GLY A 97 3.73 -21.05 29.89
C GLY A 97 2.65 -21.99 29.34
N THR A 98 1.55 -22.13 30.08
CA THR A 98 0.38 -22.93 29.68
C THR A 98 -0.69 -22.10 28.95
N ALA A 99 -0.57 -20.77 28.94
CA ALA A 99 -1.50 -19.88 28.26
C ALA A 99 -1.14 -19.74 26.77
N HIS A 100 -2.14 -19.42 25.96
CA HIS A 100 -1.96 -19.09 24.54
C HIS A 100 -2.89 -17.95 24.11
N SER A 101 -2.49 -17.25 23.06
CA SER A 101 -3.24 -16.17 22.43
C SER A 101 -2.97 -16.14 20.92
N PRO A 102 -3.78 -15.43 20.12
CA PRO A 102 -3.39 -15.10 18.75
C PRO A 102 -1.99 -14.49 18.70
N ASN A 103 -1.21 -14.85 17.69
CA ASN A 103 0.12 -14.29 17.48
C ASN A 103 0.05 -12.94 16.73
N ASN A 104 1.21 -12.36 16.41
CA ASN A 104 1.30 -11.03 15.81
C ASN A 104 0.82 -10.94 14.34
N PHE A 105 0.49 -12.05 13.68
CA PHE A 105 -0.22 -12.01 12.40
C PHE A 105 -1.70 -11.69 12.56
N PHE A 106 -2.24 -11.66 13.79
CA PHE A 106 -3.64 -11.30 14.02
C PHE A 106 -3.77 -9.90 14.62
N GLY A 107 -4.61 -9.07 14.01
CA GLY A 107 -4.80 -7.68 14.42
C GLY A 107 -5.41 -6.79 13.34
N THR A 108 -5.23 -5.48 13.48
CA THR A 108 -5.83 -4.44 12.61
C THR A 108 -4.83 -3.74 11.69
N GLY A 109 -3.53 -4.02 11.84
CA GLY A 109 -2.47 -3.41 11.05
C GLY A 109 -2.22 -4.10 9.71
N LEU A 110 -1.34 -3.50 8.90
CA LEU A 110 -0.86 -4.11 7.66
C LEU A 110 -0.06 -5.39 7.94
N GLY A 111 -0.18 -6.36 7.03
CA GLY A 111 0.38 -7.70 7.16
C GLY A 111 -0.34 -8.57 8.21
N GLN A 112 -1.43 -8.09 8.81
CA GLN A 112 -2.23 -8.82 9.79
C GLN A 112 -3.62 -9.19 9.24
N TYR A 113 -4.20 -10.22 9.85
CA TYR A 113 -5.55 -10.71 9.63
C TYR A 113 -6.41 -10.38 10.86
N PRO A 114 -7.63 -9.84 10.73
CA PRO A 114 -8.58 -9.87 11.83
C PRO A 114 -8.81 -11.32 12.26
N VAL A 115 -9.00 -11.55 13.57
CA VAL A 115 -9.32 -12.89 14.07
C VAL A 115 -10.69 -13.32 13.52
N PRO A 116 -10.78 -14.40 12.73
CA PRO A 116 -12.04 -14.83 12.16
C PRO A 116 -12.93 -15.47 13.24
N THR A 117 -14.23 -15.16 13.21
CA THR A 117 -15.24 -15.81 14.05
C THR A 117 -15.63 -17.16 13.43
N LEU A 118 -15.13 -18.26 14.01
CA LEU A 118 -15.37 -19.62 13.52
C LEU A 118 -16.10 -20.48 14.55
N ALA A 119 -17.00 -21.34 14.08
CA ALA A 119 -17.69 -22.30 14.93
C ALA A 119 -16.74 -23.38 15.47
N ASN A 120 -17.19 -24.12 16.50
CA ASN A 120 -16.54 -25.33 17.03
C ASN A 120 -15.07 -25.15 17.43
N ASN A 121 -14.72 -23.95 17.90
CA ASN A 121 -13.35 -23.57 18.27
C ASN A 121 -12.30 -23.84 17.17
N THR A 122 -12.69 -23.73 15.90
CA THR A 122 -11.83 -24.05 14.75
C THR A 122 -10.59 -23.15 14.70
N PHE A 123 -10.72 -21.89 15.13
CA PHE A 123 -9.59 -20.95 15.19
C PHE A 123 -8.49 -21.45 16.15
N ASP A 124 -8.81 -21.68 17.43
CA ASP A 124 -7.84 -22.21 18.40
C ASP A 124 -7.34 -23.59 17.98
N TYR A 125 -8.21 -24.41 17.37
CA TYR A 125 -7.78 -25.71 16.89
C TYR A 125 -6.68 -25.59 15.83
N ALA A 126 -6.91 -24.78 14.80
CA ALA A 126 -6.00 -24.62 13.67
C ALA A 126 -4.73 -23.84 14.04
N THR A 127 -4.76 -22.98 15.07
CA THR A 127 -3.61 -22.15 15.47
C THR A 127 -2.84 -22.71 16.67
N TYR A 128 -3.46 -23.49 17.55
CA TYR A 128 -2.85 -24.00 18.78
C TYR A 128 -2.87 -25.52 18.87
N ASN A 129 -4.04 -26.16 18.92
CA ASN A 129 -4.15 -27.60 19.22
C ASN A 129 -3.41 -28.47 18.19
N LEU A 130 -3.49 -28.11 16.91
CA LEU A 130 -2.82 -28.80 15.80
C LEU A 130 -1.28 -28.80 15.90
N TYR A 131 -0.72 -27.87 16.68
CA TYR A 131 0.72 -27.66 16.81
C TYR A 131 1.30 -28.09 18.16
N LEU A 132 0.47 -28.56 19.10
CA LEU A 132 0.97 -29.13 20.34
C LEU A 132 1.84 -30.37 20.07
N GLU A 133 2.95 -30.52 20.78
CA GLU A 133 3.89 -31.65 20.62
C GLU A 133 3.18 -33.01 20.71
N GLY A 134 2.22 -33.11 21.64
CA GLY A 134 1.38 -34.31 21.86
C GLY A 134 0.20 -34.47 20.90
N HIS A 135 0.01 -33.57 19.92
CA HIS A 135 -1.03 -33.75 18.89
C HIS A 135 -0.75 -35.03 18.08
N ALA A 136 -1.82 -35.74 17.68
CA ALA A 136 -1.68 -36.97 16.92
C ALA A 136 -1.04 -36.72 15.55
N GLU A 137 -0.24 -37.66 15.04
CA GLU A 137 0.25 -37.52 13.67
C GLU A 137 -0.89 -37.52 12.65
N ILE A 138 -0.74 -36.70 11.61
CA ILE A 138 -1.67 -36.70 10.49
C ILE A 138 -1.40 -37.97 9.67
N GLY A 139 -2.38 -38.87 9.65
CA GLY A 139 -2.37 -40.12 8.91
C GLY A 139 -3.72 -40.40 8.26
N ASN A 140 -3.84 -41.55 7.59
CA ASN A 140 -5.01 -41.87 6.77
C ASN A 140 -6.35 -41.80 7.53
N GLY A 141 -6.36 -42.05 8.85
CA GLY A 141 -7.57 -42.06 9.67
C GLY A 141 -8.10 -40.67 10.08
N ASN A 142 -7.26 -39.64 10.10
CA ASN A 142 -7.64 -38.28 10.52
C ASN A 142 -7.36 -37.19 9.47
N ALA A 143 -6.59 -37.48 8.42
CA ALA A 143 -6.15 -36.45 7.46
C ALA A 143 -7.28 -35.63 6.84
N ALA A 144 -8.41 -36.25 6.52
CA ALA A 144 -9.55 -35.54 5.93
C ALA A 144 -10.17 -34.52 6.90
N SER A 145 -10.36 -34.89 8.18
CA SER A 145 -10.96 -34.00 9.18
C SER A 145 -10.00 -32.90 9.63
N GLU A 146 -8.70 -33.20 9.72
CA GLU A 146 -7.67 -32.18 9.98
C GLU A 146 -7.63 -31.15 8.83
N LYS A 147 -7.66 -31.64 7.58
CA LYS A 147 -7.63 -30.79 6.40
C LYS A 147 -8.86 -29.89 6.31
N GLU A 148 -10.05 -30.41 6.59
CA GLU A 148 -11.30 -29.63 6.61
C GLU A 148 -11.23 -28.44 7.59
N LYS A 149 -10.70 -28.65 8.80
CA LYS A 149 -10.54 -27.58 9.79
C LYS A 149 -9.52 -26.54 9.34
N MET A 150 -8.40 -26.98 8.76
CA MET A 150 -7.37 -26.08 8.23
C MET A 150 -7.88 -25.27 7.03
N ASP A 151 -8.66 -25.87 6.15
CA ASP A 151 -9.29 -25.17 5.01
C ASP A 151 -10.31 -24.14 5.50
N THR A 152 -11.16 -24.53 6.44
CA THR A 152 -12.13 -23.62 7.07
C THR A 152 -11.43 -22.39 7.67
N PHE A 153 -10.32 -22.61 8.37
CA PHE A 153 -9.51 -21.53 8.91
C PHE A 153 -8.87 -20.68 7.80
N LYS A 154 -8.21 -21.32 6.82
CA LYS A 154 -7.53 -20.63 5.71
C LYS A 154 -8.49 -19.77 4.89
N ASP A 155 -9.68 -20.28 4.57
CA ASP A 155 -10.67 -19.58 3.73
C ASP A 155 -11.27 -18.36 4.45
N ALA A 156 -11.30 -18.41 5.79
CA ALA A 156 -11.76 -17.32 6.64
C ALA A 156 -10.71 -16.22 6.84
N LEU A 157 -9.44 -16.46 6.51
CA LEU A 157 -8.40 -15.43 6.58
C LEU A 157 -8.68 -14.33 5.54
N LYS A 158 -8.77 -13.09 6.03
CA LYS A 158 -8.88 -11.87 5.22
C LYS A 158 -7.83 -10.87 5.71
N LEU A 159 -6.84 -10.59 4.88
CA LEU A 159 -5.76 -9.68 5.23
C LEU A 159 -6.28 -8.23 5.26
N ASN A 160 -5.80 -7.43 6.22
CA ASN A 160 -6.08 -6.00 6.22
C ASN A 160 -5.42 -5.34 5.01
N LEU A 161 -6.23 -4.75 4.13
CA LEU A 161 -5.74 -4.00 2.97
C LEU A 161 -5.39 -2.55 3.37
N PRO A 162 -4.37 -1.93 2.74
CA PRO A 162 -4.10 -0.52 2.94
C PRO A 162 -5.30 0.33 2.52
N LYS A 163 -5.57 1.38 3.29
CA LYS A 163 -6.64 2.34 2.98
C LYS A 163 -6.06 3.51 2.19
N SER A 164 -6.90 4.20 1.41
CA SER A 164 -6.51 5.50 0.82
C SER A 164 -5.96 6.43 1.91
N GLY A 165 -4.83 7.09 1.64
CA GLY A 165 -4.15 7.94 2.60
C GLY A 165 -3.04 7.24 3.40
N THR A 166 -2.75 5.96 3.14
CA THR A 166 -1.72 5.20 3.86
C THR A 166 -0.35 5.40 3.21
N PHE A 167 0.68 5.63 4.02
CA PHE A 167 2.06 5.53 3.55
C PHE A 167 2.62 4.18 3.98
N VAL A 168 3.40 3.55 3.11
CA VAL A 168 3.97 2.23 3.34
C VAL A 168 5.41 2.16 2.88
N VAL A 169 6.18 1.29 3.51
CA VAL A 169 7.41 0.74 2.94
C VAL A 169 7.12 -0.66 2.42
N VAL A 170 7.80 -1.04 1.35
CA VAL A 170 7.67 -2.35 0.72
C VAL A 170 8.90 -3.19 1.06
N THR A 171 8.68 -4.41 1.53
CA THR A 171 9.74 -5.30 1.99
C THR A 171 9.55 -6.74 1.51
N THR A 172 10.65 -7.49 1.46
CA THR A 172 10.71 -8.91 1.10
C THR A 172 10.30 -9.85 2.24
N LYS A 173 9.99 -9.34 3.44
CA LYS A 173 9.74 -10.16 4.62
C LYS A 173 8.64 -9.56 5.49
N SER A 174 7.78 -10.40 6.07
CA SER A 174 6.84 -9.98 7.11
C SER A 174 7.57 -9.58 8.39
N GLN A 175 7.23 -8.39 8.93
CA GLN A 175 7.74 -7.93 10.23
C GLN A 175 7.31 -8.82 11.42
N TYR A 176 6.33 -9.70 11.24
CA TYR A 176 5.81 -10.57 12.31
C TYR A 176 6.47 -11.96 12.34
N GLU A 177 7.18 -12.34 11.27
CA GLU A 177 7.70 -13.69 11.07
C GLU A 177 8.65 -14.14 12.19
N ASP A 178 9.64 -13.31 12.52
CA ASP A 178 10.71 -13.71 13.46
C ASP A 178 10.18 -13.96 14.87
N ALA A 179 9.20 -13.16 15.32
CA ALA A 179 8.58 -13.32 16.62
C ALA A 179 7.84 -14.67 16.73
N VAL A 180 7.12 -15.07 15.68
CA VAL A 180 6.41 -16.36 15.64
C VAL A 180 7.40 -17.52 15.61
N ARG A 181 8.46 -17.42 14.78
CA ARG A 181 9.52 -18.43 14.75
C ARG A 181 10.19 -18.62 16.10
N ALA A 182 10.51 -17.52 16.78
CA ALA A 182 11.12 -17.57 18.10
C ALA A 182 10.20 -18.26 19.12
N ASN A 183 8.93 -17.86 19.17
CA ASN A 183 7.95 -18.46 20.08
C ASN A 183 7.75 -19.96 19.81
N ALA A 184 7.53 -20.36 18.55
CA ALA A 184 7.34 -21.76 18.18
C ALA A 184 8.54 -22.64 18.60
N LYS A 185 9.77 -22.14 18.42
CA LYS A 185 10.99 -22.85 18.83
C LYS A 185 11.12 -23.02 20.34
N THR A 186 10.78 -21.98 21.12
CA THR A 186 10.80 -22.05 22.58
C THR A 186 9.88 -23.16 23.11
N PHE A 187 8.72 -23.36 22.48
CA PHE A 187 7.68 -24.25 22.97
C PHE A 187 7.62 -25.62 22.29
N ARG A 188 8.58 -25.92 21.40
CA ARG A 188 8.75 -27.21 20.67
C ARG A 188 7.41 -27.74 20.12
N THR A 189 7.02 -27.22 18.97
CA THR A 189 5.72 -27.57 18.36
C THR A 189 5.82 -28.80 17.46
N LYS A 190 4.66 -29.36 17.11
CA LYS A 190 4.52 -30.53 16.22
C LYS A 190 5.11 -30.32 14.83
N VAL A 191 5.25 -29.07 14.43
CA VAL A 191 5.83 -28.66 13.15
C VAL A 191 7.10 -27.90 13.46
N ASP A 192 8.23 -28.42 13.00
CA ASP A 192 9.46 -27.65 12.94
C ASP A 192 9.24 -26.48 11.97
N ILE A 193 9.20 -25.27 12.53
CA ILE A 193 8.90 -24.06 11.77
C ILE A 193 10.02 -23.69 10.80
N ASP A 194 11.27 -24.02 11.12
CA ASP A 194 12.40 -23.73 10.24
C ASP A 194 12.48 -24.79 9.12
N ALA A 195 12.03 -26.03 9.36
CA ALA A 195 11.82 -27.01 8.29
C ALA A 195 10.65 -26.63 7.37
N ALA A 196 9.57 -26.05 7.91
CA ALA A 196 8.39 -25.64 7.14
C ALA A 196 8.61 -24.34 6.35
N ALA A 197 9.38 -23.39 6.88
CA ALA A 197 9.58 -22.06 6.31
C ALA A 197 10.97 -21.86 5.68
N GLY A 198 11.89 -22.80 5.85
CA GLY A 198 13.31 -22.59 5.57
C GLY A 198 13.99 -21.68 6.60
N PRO A 199 15.32 -21.45 6.50
CA PRO A 199 16.02 -20.56 7.43
C PRO A 199 15.50 -19.12 7.32
N SER A 200 15.38 -18.44 8.47
CA SER A 200 14.99 -17.03 8.49
C SER A 200 16.04 -16.18 7.76
N GLN A 201 15.56 -15.26 6.93
CA GLN A 201 16.37 -14.33 6.15
C GLN A 201 16.19 -12.90 6.67
N SER A 202 17.19 -12.02 6.53
CA SER A 202 17.03 -10.60 6.89
C SER A 202 16.05 -9.89 5.94
N ALA A 203 15.22 -8.98 6.42
CA ALA A 203 14.35 -8.19 5.55
C ALA A 203 15.17 -7.28 4.61
N LYS A 204 14.77 -7.20 3.34
CA LYS A 204 15.24 -6.18 2.40
C LYS A 204 14.09 -5.23 2.09
N TYR A 205 14.43 -3.98 1.76
CA TYR A 205 13.48 -2.90 1.50
C TYR A 205 13.70 -2.31 0.11
N LEU A 206 12.64 -1.83 -0.52
CA LEU A 206 12.77 -1.03 -1.73
C LEU A 206 13.38 0.34 -1.41
N LYS A 207 14.39 0.73 -2.17
CA LYS A 207 15.05 2.04 -2.13
C LYS A 207 14.89 2.72 -3.49
N ALA A 208 14.61 4.01 -3.48
CA ALA A 208 14.49 4.77 -4.72
C ALA A 208 15.85 4.89 -5.43
N SER A 209 15.81 4.78 -6.76
CA SER A 209 16.94 4.98 -7.66
C SER A 209 16.50 5.81 -8.87
N ASP A 210 17.47 6.26 -9.68
CA ASP A 210 17.20 7.06 -10.87
C ASP A 210 16.34 6.33 -11.92
N ARG A 211 16.31 4.99 -11.88
CA ARG A 211 15.62 4.13 -12.86
C ARG A 211 14.51 3.28 -12.24
N GLY A 212 13.95 3.70 -11.11
CA GLY A 212 12.93 2.94 -10.38
C GLY A 212 13.38 2.61 -8.97
N TYR A 213 13.44 1.33 -8.62
CA TYR A 213 13.74 0.89 -7.25
C TYR A 213 14.75 -0.25 -7.22
N THR A 214 15.64 -0.22 -6.23
CA THR A 214 16.58 -1.29 -5.90
C THR A 214 16.33 -1.81 -4.49
N LEU A 215 17.02 -2.87 -4.08
CA LEU A 215 16.96 -3.38 -2.72
C LEU A 215 18.05 -2.79 -1.82
N THR A 216 17.69 -2.56 -0.56
CA THR A 216 18.63 -2.21 0.51
C THR A 216 18.33 -3.06 1.74
N ASP A 217 19.37 -3.37 2.51
CA ASP A 217 19.23 -3.99 3.84
C ASP A 217 18.95 -2.93 4.93
N ASN A 218 19.14 -1.64 4.61
CA ASN A 218 18.95 -0.54 5.55
C ASN A 218 17.53 0.05 5.44
N LYS A 219 16.68 -0.23 6.44
CA LYS A 219 15.30 0.30 6.51
C LYS A 219 15.23 1.83 6.47
N SER A 220 16.24 2.54 6.98
CA SER A 220 16.25 4.02 6.96
C SER A 220 16.42 4.61 5.55
N GLU A 221 16.87 3.79 4.59
CA GLU A 221 16.98 4.15 3.18
C GLU A 221 15.78 3.67 2.36
N ALA A 222 14.78 3.05 3.00
CA ALA A 222 13.60 2.56 2.31
C ALA A 222 12.81 3.73 1.71
N ALA A 223 12.42 3.57 0.44
CA ALA A 223 11.46 4.43 -0.21
C ALA A 223 10.10 4.28 0.46
N VAL A 224 9.46 5.42 0.69
CA VAL A 224 8.09 5.46 1.20
C VAL A 224 7.14 5.64 0.04
N PHE A 225 6.09 4.83 -0.01
CA PHE A 225 5.04 4.85 -1.01
C PHE A 225 3.77 5.40 -0.39
N PHE A 226 2.99 6.14 -1.18
CA PHE A 226 1.66 6.59 -0.80
C PHE A 226 0.61 5.82 -1.61
N PHE A 227 -0.39 5.28 -0.91
CA PHE A 227 -1.55 4.65 -1.52
C PHE A 227 -2.73 5.63 -1.50
N ASP A 228 -3.17 6.08 -2.67
CA ASP A 228 -4.29 7.02 -2.80
C ASP A 228 -5.65 6.32 -2.94
N GLY A 229 -5.68 4.98 -2.98
CA GLY A 229 -6.86 4.16 -3.23
C GLY A 229 -6.83 3.50 -4.62
N GLU A 230 -6.10 4.07 -5.56
CA GLU A 230 -5.99 3.60 -6.95
C GLU A 230 -4.54 3.42 -7.40
N HIS A 231 -3.58 4.12 -6.79
CA HIS A 231 -2.17 4.13 -7.16
C HIS A 231 -1.30 3.94 -5.91
N LEU A 232 -0.21 3.20 -6.07
CA LEU A 232 0.84 3.05 -5.06
C LEU A 232 2.13 3.68 -5.61
N THR A 233 2.42 4.90 -5.20
CA THR A 233 3.46 5.75 -5.82
C THR A 233 4.50 6.18 -4.80
N GLY A 234 5.79 6.06 -5.13
CA GLY A 234 6.88 6.44 -4.24
C GLY A 234 7.02 7.95 -4.10
N ILE A 235 7.23 8.43 -2.86
CA ILE A 235 7.39 9.84 -2.53
C ILE A 235 8.69 10.41 -3.11
N ASP A 236 9.77 9.63 -3.07
CA ASP A 236 11.10 10.06 -3.49
C ASP A 236 11.16 10.38 -4.98
N ASN A 237 10.92 9.36 -5.82
CA ASN A 237 11.06 9.43 -7.28
C ASN A 237 9.73 9.68 -8.01
N GLY A 238 8.57 9.51 -7.38
CA GLY A 238 7.27 9.67 -8.03
C GLY A 238 6.87 8.51 -8.95
N PHE A 239 7.62 7.40 -8.96
CA PHE A 239 7.30 6.23 -9.77
C PHE A 239 6.37 5.28 -9.01
N GLY A 240 5.43 4.64 -9.73
CA GLY A 240 4.77 3.43 -9.23
C GLY A 240 5.69 2.21 -9.26
N LEU A 241 5.21 1.06 -8.80
CA LEU A 241 5.95 -0.21 -8.84
C LEU A 241 5.92 -0.93 -10.20
N GLY A 242 5.39 -0.27 -11.23
CA GLY A 242 5.40 -0.72 -12.62
C GLY A 242 6.58 -0.16 -13.40
N GLU A 243 6.31 0.45 -14.56
CA GLU A 243 7.34 1.10 -15.37
C GLU A 243 7.79 2.43 -14.74
N ALA A 244 9.10 2.61 -14.59
CA ALA A 244 9.71 3.84 -14.06
C ALA A 244 9.75 4.94 -15.13
N LYS A 245 8.59 5.52 -15.43
CA LYS A 245 8.40 6.55 -16.46
C LYS A 245 7.43 7.63 -15.99
N TYR A 246 7.57 8.84 -16.52
CA TYR A 246 6.69 9.98 -16.22
C TYR A 246 5.66 10.26 -17.33
N ASP A 247 5.82 9.67 -18.51
CA ASP A 247 4.94 9.89 -19.68
C ASP A 247 3.74 8.92 -19.75
N LEU A 248 3.62 8.03 -18.77
CA LEU A 248 2.47 7.14 -18.61
C LEU A 248 1.21 7.94 -18.28
N THR A 249 0.03 7.45 -18.68
CA THR A 249 -1.24 7.96 -18.17
C THR A 249 -1.45 7.50 -16.72
N ALA A 250 -2.36 8.15 -15.99
CA ALA A 250 -2.70 7.75 -14.64
C ALA A 250 -3.32 6.33 -14.64
N SER A 251 -4.22 6.06 -15.58
CA SER A 251 -4.90 4.77 -15.71
C SER A 251 -3.94 3.59 -15.91
N ALA A 252 -2.85 3.77 -16.65
CA ALA A 252 -1.85 2.74 -16.91
C ALA A 252 -1.07 2.34 -15.63
N GLN A 253 -1.15 3.14 -14.57
CA GLN A 253 -0.45 2.95 -13.31
C GLN A 253 -1.38 2.52 -12.16
N THR A 254 -2.64 2.19 -12.47
CA THR A 254 -3.59 1.69 -11.48
C THR A 254 -2.98 0.48 -10.75
N ALA A 255 -2.95 0.55 -9.43
CA ALA A 255 -2.39 -0.41 -8.50
C ALA A 255 -3.53 -1.12 -7.75
N VAL A 256 -3.79 -2.38 -8.13
CA VAL A 256 -4.72 -3.24 -7.41
C VAL A 256 -3.94 -4.02 -6.36
N ILE A 257 -4.21 -3.72 -5.09
CA ILE A 257 -3.63 -4.42 -3.93
C ILE A 257 -4.64 -5.42 -3.40
N ALA A 258 -4.26 -6.69 -3.37
CA ALA A 258 -5.07 -7.80 -2.85
C ALA A 258 -4.28 -8.61 -1.83
N GLN A 259 -4.97 -9.48 -1.10
CA GLN A 259 -4.31 -10.51 -0.29
C GLN A 259 -3.50 -11.43 -1.20
N GLY A 260 -2.23 -11.65 -0.86
CA GLY A 260 -1.38 -12.61 -1.56
C GLY A 260 -1.89 -14.04 -1.42
N LYS A 261 -1.56 -14.89 -2.39
CA LYS A 261 -1.93 -16.30 -2.31
C LYS A 261 -1.16 -16.99 -1.19
N LEU A 262 -1.88 -17.59 -0.25
CA LEU A 262 -1.30 -18.35 0.85
C LEU A 262 -1.05 -19.80 0.41
N GLU A 263 0.05 -20.02 -0.32
CA GLU A 263 0.44 -21.32 -0.88
C GLU A 263 1.58 -21.96 -0.06
N LYS A 264 2.46 -21.14 0.49
CA LYS A 264 3.65 -21.50 1.28
C LYS A 264 3.61 -20.83 2.65
N THR A 265 4.40 -21.36 3.57
CA THR A 265 4.53 -20.86 4.94
C THR A 265 4.85 -19.36 4.99
N LEU A 266 5.79 -18.91 4.15
CA LEU A 266 6.25 -17.52 4.11
C LEU A 266 5.25 -16.56 3.45
N ASP A 267 4.14 -17.04 2.90
CA ASP A 267 3.13 -16.16 2.30
C ASP A 267 2.20 -15.52 3.34
N ALA A 268 2.31 -15.91 4.62
CA ALA A 268 1.53 -15.31 5.69
C ALA A 268 1.78 -13.80 5.75
N GLY A 269 0.71 -13.01 5.63
CA GLY A 269 0.77 -11.55 5.66
C GLY A 269 1.19 -10.90 4.34
N SER A 270 1.35 -11.66 3.25
CA SER A 270 1.78 -11.13 1.95
C SER A 270 0.62 -10.48 1.18
N TYR A 271 0.99 -9.55 0.31
CA TYR A 271 0.10 -8.89 -0.64
C TYR A 271 0.45 -9.30 -2.06
N SER A 272 -0.60 -9.45 -2.87
CA SER A 272 -0.52 -9.47 -4.33
C SER A 272 -0.75 -8.05 -4.81
N LEU A 273 0.15 -7.56 -5.67
CA LEU A 273 0.05 -6.24 -6.25
C LEU A 273 0.09 -6.35 -7.78
N LYS A 274 -0.93 -5.78 -8.42
CA LYS A 274 -1.00 -5.67 -9.87
C LYS A 274 -0.95 -4.20 -10.27
N VAL A 275 0.03 -3.81 -11.09
CA VAL A 275 0.17 -2.46 -11.64
C VAL A 275 -0.09 -2.52 -13.14
N GLY A 276 -1.13 -1.81 -13.59
CA GLY A 276 -1.67 -2.00 -14.94
C GLY A 276 -2.07 -3.46 -15.16
N ASP A 277 -1.50 -4.10 -16.17
CA ASP A 277 -1.81 -5.50 -16.52
C ASP A 277 -0.87 -6.54 -15.92
N LYS A 278 0.17 -6.13 -15.18
CA LYS A 278 1.20 -7.05 -14.68
C LYS A 278 1.25 -7.08 -13.16
N PHE A 279 1.51 -8.26 -12.61
CA PHE A 279 1.80 -8.43 -11.20
C PHE A 279 3.21 -7.97 -10.88
N VAL A 280 3.41 -7.51 -9.66
CA VAL A 280 4.70 -7.06 -9.16
C VAL A 280 5.37 -8.22 -8.45
N LYS A 281 6.45 -8.74 -9.03
CA LYS A 281 7.34 -9.71 -8.39
C LYS A 281 8.45 -8.96 -7.66
N LEU A 282 8.60 -9.28 -6.38
CA LEU A 282 9.70 -8.80 -5.55
C LEU A 282 10.59 -9.98 -5.17
N ASP A 283 11.70 -10.11 -5.87
CA ASP A 283 12.70 -11.14 -5.64
C ASP A 283 13.79 -10.60 -4.71
N ARG A 284 14.22 -11.39 -3.73
CA ARG A 284 15.25 -10.98 -2.77
C ARG A 284 16.59 -10.65 -3.44
N ASP A 285 16.95 -11.38 -4.48
CA ASP A 285 18.27 -11.32 -5.12
C ASP A 285 18.22 -10.51 -6.41
N ASN A 286 17.10 -10.60 -7.14
CA ASN A 286 16.90 -9.95 -8.44
C ASN A 286 16.07 -8.66 -8.35
N GLY A 287 15.51 -8.33 -7.19
CA GLY A 287 14.73 -7.11 -6.97
C GLY A 287 13.36 -7.12 -7.66
N LEU A 288 12.97 -5.96 -8.17
CA LEU A 288 11.65 -5.71 -8.76
C LEU A 288 11.58 -6.17 -10.21
N SER A 289 10.53 -6.91 -10.55
CA SER A 289 10.25 -7.30 -11.93
C SER A 289 8.74 -7.50 -12.15
N PRO A 290 8.24 -7.28 -13.38
CA PRO A 290 6.86 -7.59 -13.69
C PRO A 290 6.66 -9.09 -13.93
N SER A 291 5.51 -9.63 -13.54
CA SER A 291 5.08 -10.99 -13.83
C SER A 291 3.65 -11.02 -14.39
N THR A 292 3.32 -12.08 -15.12
CA THR A 292 1.94 -12.40 -15.52
C THR A 292 1.26 -13.37 -14.54
N ASN A 293 2.01 -13.93 -13.59
CA ASN A 293 1.50 -14.85 -12.59
C ASN A 293 1.36 -14.15 -11.24
N GLU A 294 0.15 -14.22 -10.67
CA GLU A 294 -0.13 -13.70 -9.33
C GLU A 294 0.71 -14.36 -8.25
N SER A 295 1.00 -15.67 -8.38
CA SER A 295 1.82 -16.42 -7.41
C SER A 295 3.31 -16.01 -7.45
N ASP A 296 3.71 -15.05 -8.29
CA ASP A 296 5.02 -14.41 -8.18
C ASP A 296 4.96 -13.12 -7.35
N SER A 297 3.75 -12.62 -7.06
CA SER A 297 3.51 -11.41 -6.27
C SER A 297 3.37 -11.76 -4.79
N HIS A 298 4.52 -11.76 -4.11
CA HIS A 298 4.64 -12.01 -2.68
C HIS A 298 5.49 -10.90 -2.07
N LEU A 299 4.87 -9.77 -1.79
CA LEU A 299 5.50 -8.63 -1.13
C LEU A 299 4.81 -8.32 0.19
N PHE A 300 5.48 -7.59 1.08
CA PHE A 300 4.93 -7.19 2.36
C PHE A 300 4.94 -5.67 2.47
N LEU A 301 3.90 -5.15 3.14
CA LEU A 301 3.72 -3.73 3.38
C LEU A 301 3.81 -3.46 4.87
N GLU A 302 4.63 -2.48 5.25
CA GLU A 302 4.67 -1.95 6.60
C GLU A 302 4.22 -0.49 6.57
N GLU A 303 3.36 -0.08 7.51
CA GLU A 303 2.91 1.30 7.57
C GLU A 303 4.06 2.23 7.96
N ALA A 304 4.16 3.36 7.26
CA ALA A 304 5.10 4.44 7.55
C ALA A 304 4.34 5.68 8.01
N THR A 305 4.79 6.30 9.09
CA THR A 305 4.25 7.59 9.57
C THR A 305 5.14 8.77 9.19
N LYS A 306 6.32 8.49 8.65
CA LYS A 306 7.37 9.45 8.33
C LYS A 306 8.02 9.10 7.00
N PHE A 307 8.47 10.12 6.29
CA PHE A 307 9.22 9.98 5.04
C PHE A 307 10.23 11.11 4.88
N THR A 308 11.28 10.85 4.10
CA THR A 308 12.36 11.83 3.88
C THR A 308 12.12 12.61 2.61
N LEU A 309 12.32 13.93 2.67
CA LEU A 309 12.40 14.81 1.51
C LEU A 309 13.84 15.32 1.34
N ASN A 310 14.31 15.35 0.10
CA ASN A 310 15.66 15.77 -0.27
C ASN A 310 15.61 17.08 -1.06
N THR A 311 16.39 18.08 -0.64
CA THR A 311 16.47 19.37 -1.31
C THR A 311 17.44 19.36 -2.49
N ASP A 312 17.26 20.32 -3.39
CA ASP A 312 18.19 20.62 -4.48
C ASP A 312 19.47 21.31 -3.98
N GLU A 313 20.33 21.68 -4.91
CA GLU A 313 21.62 22.35 -4.64
C GLU A 313 21.47 23.73 -3.99
N LEU A 314 20.29 24.35 -4.06
CA LEU A 314 19.99 25.64 -3.43
C LEU A 314 19.27 25.48 -2.09
N GLY A 315 18.95 24.26 -1.69
CA GLY A 315 18.26 23.95 -0.42
C GLY A 315 16.74 23.99 -0.50
N TYR A 316 16.18 23.90 -1.71
CA TYR A 316 14.74 23.92 -1.95
C TYR A 316 14.19 22.58 -2.44
N ILE A 317 12.91 22.37 -2.21
CA ILE A 317 12.18 21.24 -2.78
C ILE A 317 10.73 21.64 -3.03
N SER A 318 10.21 21.35 -4.23
CA SER A 318 8.77 21.42 -4.47
C SER A 318 8.10 20.15 -3.95
N PHE A 319 7.00 20.32 -3.23
CA PHE A 319 6.30 19.20 -2.60
C PHE A 319 4.78 19.38 -2.67
N PHE A 320 4.09 18.28 -2.95
CA PHE A 320 2.64 18.18 -2.81
C PHE A 320 2.32 17.19 -1.70
N ALA A 321 1.65 17.68 -0.65
CA ALA A 321 1.23 16.90 0.49
C ALA A 321 -0.10 16.20 0.17
N PRO A 322 -0.13 14.86 -0.02
CA PRO A 322 -1.37 14.19 -0.37
C PRO A 322 -2.31 14.04 0.85
N THR A 323 -1.75 14.04 2.06
CA THR A 323 -2.44 14.07 3.35
C THR A 323 -1.89 15.22 4.19
N ALA A 324 -2.50 15.48 5.35
CA ALA A 324 -1.96 16.47 6.27
C ALA A 324 -0.61 15.99 6.81
N VAL A 325 0.40 16.86 6.76
CA VAL A 325 1.76 16.54 7.21
C VAL A 325 2.36 17.69 8.03
N LYS A 326 3.38 17.36 8.80
CA LYS A 326 4.17 18.30 9.59
C LYS A 326 5.63 18.23 9.16
N VAL A 327 6.18 19.38 8.79
CA VAL A 327 7.62 19.55 8.56
C VAL A 327 8.33 19.92 9.87
N PRO A 328 9.62 19.61 10.03
CA PRO A 328 10.33 19.90 11.27
C PRO A 328 10.59 21.40 11.43
N ALA A 329 10.90 21.81 12.66
CA ALA A 329 11.32 23.18 12.93
C ALA A 329 12.54 23.57 12.06
N GLY A 330 12.57 24.83 11.62
CA GLY A 330 13.61 25.33 10.70
C GLY A 330 13.34 25.06 9.22
N VAL A 331 12.30 24.29 8.86
CA VAL A 331 11.81 24.24 7.47
C VAL A 331 10.84 25.39 7.23
N GLU A 332 11.18 26.22 6.24
CA GLU A 332 10.34 27.30 5.74
C GLU A 332 9.36 26.77 4.69
N VAL A 333 8.11 27.22 4.77
CA VAL A 333 7.03 26.84 3.86
C VAL A 333 6.61 28.06 3.07
N TYR A 334 6.48 27.91 1.75
CA TYR A 334 6.09 28.99 0.85
C TYR A 334 4.88 28.61 -0.02
N SER A 335 3.93 29.53 -0.17
CA SER A 335 2.91 29.50 -1.22
C SER A 335 3.40 30.25 -2.45
N GLY A 336 2.98 29.84 -3.65
CA GLY A 336 3.47 30.41 -4.91
C GLY A 336 2.33 30.86 -5.82
N ASN A 337 2.48 32.03 -6.46
CA ASN A 337 1.55 32.52 -7.48
C ASN A 337 2.30 33.12 -8.66
N ILE A 338 1.72 32.99 -9.85
CA ILE A 338 2.15 33.78 -10.99
C ILE A 338 1.78 35.24 -10.72
N ASN A 339 2.71 36.17 -10.94
CA ASN A 339 2.45 37.60 -10.80
C ASN A 339 1.41 38.10 -11.83
N ALA A 340 0.87 39.30 -11.61
CA ALA A 340 -0.13 39.89 -12.49
C ALA A 340 0.36 40.07 -13.95
N GLN A 341 1.67 40.18 -14.17
CA GLN A 341 2.29 40.32 -15.48
C GLN A 341 2.57 38.98 -16.20
N ASN A 342 2.17 37.84 -15.61
CA ASN A 342 2.40 36.50 -16.14
C ASN A 342 3.88 36.21 -16.50
N SER A 343 4.82 36.69 -15.69
CA SER A 343 6.25 36.67 -16.00
C SER A 343 7.14 36.15 -14.88
N VAL A 344 6.66 36.11 -13.63
CA VAL A 344 7.44 35.68 -12.46
C VAL A 344 6.54 34.88 -11.51
N ILE A 345 7.07 33.84 -10.89
CA ILE A 345 6.41 33.18 -9.75
C ILE A 345 6.87 33.85 -8.47
N THR A 346 5.93 34.44 -7.74
CA THR A 346 6.18 35.08 -6.46
C THR A 346 5.84 34.11 -5.33
N PHE A 347 6.80 33.85 -4.46
CA PHE A 347 6.67 33.03 -3.26
C PHE A 347 6.47 33.89 -2.03
N ASN A 348 5.45 33.55 -1.23
CA ASN A 348 5.18 34.16 0.06
C ASN A 348 5.42 33.13 1.16
N LYS A 349 6.18 33.51 2.18
CA LYS A 349 6.38 32.64 3.34
C LYS A 349 5.09 32.48 4.12
N VAL A 350 4.84 31.25 4.55
CA VAL A 350 3.68 30.88 5.35
C VAL A 350 4.15 30.58 6.77
N ASN A 351 3.46 31.14 7.75
CA ASN A 351 3.80 30.97 9.17
C ASN A 351 3.17 29.69 9.74
N THR A 352 3.53 28.53 9.20
CA THR A 352 3.09 27.21 9.67
C THR A 352 4.13 26.13 9.35
N GLN A 353 4.23 25.11 10.20
CA GLN A 353 4.94 23.87 9.89
C GLN A 353 3.98 22.72 9.53
N GLU A 354 2.68 22.95 9.63
CA GLU A 354 1.66 21.98 9.25
C GLU A 354 1.12 22.34 7.87
N ILE A 355 1.25 21.40 6.95
CA ILE A 355 0.79 21.51 5.56
C ILE A 355 -0.52 20.73 5.46
N PRO A 356 -1.63 21.39 5.09
CA PRO A 356 -2.91 20.72 4.93
C PRO A 356 -2.88 19.66 3.82
N ALA A 357 -3.79 18.69 3.90
CA ALA A 357 -3.96 17.69 2.85
C ALA A 357 -4.23 18.35 1.50
N LYS A 358 -3.76 17.71 0.42
CA LYS A 358 -3.91 18.14 -0.97
C LYS A 358 -3.34 19.56 -1.23
N THR A 359 -2.27 19.92 -0.55
CA THR A 359 -1.64 21.24 -0.68
C THR A 359 -0.23 21.14 -1.26
N ALA A 360 0.03 21.91 -2.31
CA ALA A 360 1.35 22.03 -2.91
C ALA A 360 2.10 23.25 -2.35
N VAL A 361 3.37 23.10 -2.02
CA VAL A 361 4.20 24.13 -1.41
C VAL A 361 5.64 24.05 -1.95
N LEU A 362 6.37 25.15 -1.79
CA LEU A 362 7.83 25.14 -1.86
C LEU A 362 8.38 25.10 -0.44
N LEU A 363 9.31 24.19 -0.18
CA LEU A 363 9.96 24.03 1.12
C LEU A 363 11.43 24.40 1.02
N ARG A 364 11.97 24.99 2.10
CA ARG A 364 13.40 25.29 2.24
C ARG A 364 13.85 24.94 3.65
N LYS A 365 14.99 24.24 3.80
CA LYS A 365 15.53 23.91 5.15
C LYS A 365 16.85 24.61 5.45
N VAL A 366 17.80 24.52 4.53
CA VAL A 366 19.19 24.98 4.70
C VAL A 366 19.66 25.71 3.45
N THR A 367 20.84 26.30 3.49
CA THR A 367 21.58 26.72 2.29
C THR A 367 22.32 25.50 1.76
N GLY A 368 21.93 24.99 0.59
CA GLY A 368 22.58 23.84 -0.04
C GLY A 368 21.79 22.53 0.05
N LYS A 369 22.36 21.47 -0.53
CA LYS A 369 21.74 20.13 -0.57
C LYS A 369 21.63 19.52 0.83
N GLY A 370 20.46 18.99 1.16
CA GLY A 370 20.19 18.35 2.43
C GLY A 370 18.91 17.52 2.42
N SER A 371 18.53 17.01 3.59
CA SER A 371 17.31 16.22 3.76
C SER A 371 16.61 16.53 5.09
N PHE A 372 15.33 16.21 5.15
CA PHE A 372 14.54 16.24 6.38
C PHE A 372 13.41 15.22 6.36
N GLU A 373 13.06 14.75 7.55
CA GLU A 373 11.92 13.87 7.76
C GLU A 373 10.64 14.70 7.90
N VAL A 374 9.59 14.28 7.22
CA VAL A 374 8.24 14.82 7.27
C VAL A 374 7.34 13.80 7.95
N GLU A 375 6.50 14.24 8.87
CA GLU A 375 5.59 13.39 9.64
C GLU A 375 4.16 13.51 9.12
N LYS A 376 3.47 12.38 8.93
CA LYS A 376 2.03 12.34 8.69
C LYS A 376 1.29 12.71 9.96
N ILE A 377 0.33 13.62 9.86
CA ILE A 377 -0.59 13.99 10.95
C ILE A 377 -2.03 13.67 10.55
N ALA A 378 -2.90 13.46 11.54
CA ALA A 378 -4.30 13.11 11.28
C ALA A 378 -5.06 14.25 10.57
N SER A 379 -4.82 15.49 11.02
CA SER A 379 -5.42 16.71 10.48
C SER A 379 -4.66 17.93 10.96
N THR A 380 -4.88 19.08 10.32
CA THR A 380 -4.43 20.40 10.78
C THR A 380 -5.53 21.43 10.54
N THR A 381 -5.56 22.47 11.38
CA THR A 381 -6.44 23.65 11.18
C THR A 381 -5.73 24.77 10.41
N SER A 382 -4.42 24.65 10.16
CA SER A 382 -3.68 25.62 9.37
C SER A 382 -4.25 25.69 7.95
N THR A 383 -4.23 26.88 7.35
CA THR A 383 -4.64 27.07 5.96
C THR A 383 -3.53 27.77 5.18
N ILE A 384 -3.34 27.36 3.93
CA ILE A 384 -2.39 27.99 3.01
C ILE A 384 -3.20 28.65 1.89
N GLY A 385 -3.59 29.90 2.13
CA GLY A 385 -4.33 30.72 1.18
C GLY A 385 -3.43 31.32 0.09
N ASN A 386 -4.06 31.88 -0.95
CA ASN A 386 -3.40 32.54 -2.07
C ASN A 386 -2.23 31.69 -2.63
N ASN A 387 -2.56 30.51 -3.16
CA ASN A 387 -1.58 29.56 -3.65
C ASN A 387 -2.05 28.94 -4.97
N SER A 388 -1.30 29.17 -6.03
CA SER A 388 -1.57 28.66 -7.37
C SER A 388 -0.84 27.34 -7.65
N LEU A 389 0.04 26.89 -6.75
CA LEU A 389 0.70 25.61 -6.88
C LEU A 389 -0.31 24.46 -6.85
N LYS A 390 -0.07 23.46 -7.70
CA LYS A 390 -0.84 22.22 -7.80
C LYS A 390 0.10 21.03 -7.70
N GLY A 391 -0.47 19.85 -7.49
CA GLY A 391 0.27 18.60 -7.47
C GLY A 391 -0.67 17.41 -7.43
N TYR A 392 -0.09 16.22 -7.57
CA TYR A 392 -0.82 14.98 -7.80
C TYR A 392 -0.17 13.82 -7.04
N THR A 393 -0.96 12.77 -6.80
CA THR A 393 -0.53 11.54 -6.12
C THR A 393 0.13 10.52 -7.05
N VAL A 394 -0.12 10.65 -8.36
CA VAL A 394 0.42 9.78 -9.41
C VAL A 394 1.15 10.62 -10.46
N SER A 395 2.25 10.10 -10.99
CA SER A 395 2.95 10.77 -12.09
C SER A 395 2.15 10.55 -13.36
N SER A 396 1.86 11.58 -14.15
CA SER A 396 1.09 11.36 -15.38
C SER A 396 1.32 12.41 -16.46
N SER A 397 1.28 11.97 -17.72
CA SER A 397 1.18 12.84 -18.90
C SER A 397 -0.19 13.52 -19.02
N ASP A 398 -1.25 12.98 -18.39
CA ASP A 398 -2.59 13.59 -18.36
C ASP A 398 -2.60 14.98 -17.70
N HIS A 399 -1.60 15.24 -16.85
CA HIS A 399 -1.44 16.49 -16.12
C HIS A 399 -0.48 17.47 -16.80
N LEU A 400 0.06 17.14 -17.98
CA LEU A 400 1.17 17.85 -18.61
C LEU A 400 0.79 19.21 -19.21
N SER A 401 -0.44 19.37 -19.68
CA SER A 401 -0.87 20.55 -20.45
C SER A 401 -0.60 21.84 -19.69
N ASN A 402 0.26 22.69 -20.23
CA ASN A 402 0.72 23.96 -19.65
C ASN A 402 1.33 23.85 -18.24
N ALA A 403 1.86 22.68 -17.86
CA ALA A 403 2.49 22.46 -16.56
C ALA A 403 3.95 22.92 -16.54
N TYR A 404 4.31 23.68 -15.50
CA TYR A 404 5.69 24.08 -15.23
C TYR A 404 6.15 23.49 -13.91
N GLY A 405 7.33 22.87 -13.92
CA GLY A 405 7.97 22.27 -12.75
C GLY A 405 9.21 23.02 -12.30
N LEU A 406 9.49 22.97 -11.00
CA LEU A 406 10.69 23.55 -10.40
C LEU A 406 11.96 22.88 -10.95
N THR A 407 12.95 23.68 -11.32
CA THR A 407 14.31 23.25 -11.63
C THR A 407 15.32 24.32 -11.21
N VAL A 408 16.59 23.95 -11.17
CA VAL A 408 17.71 24.88 -10.95
C VAL A 408 18.39 25.13 -12.29
N GLU A 409 18.49 26.39 -12.69
CA GLU A 409 19.23 26.81 -13.87
C GLU A 409 20.08 28.05 -13.54
N ASN A 410 21.36 28.04 -13.94
CA ASN A 410 22.30 29.12 -13.67
C ASN A 410 22.31 29.55 -12.19
N ASN A 411 22.28 28.55 -11.29
CA ASN A 411 22.27 28.73 -9.83
C ASN A 411 21.07 29.54 -9.30
N LYS A 412 19.94 29.53 -10.03
CA LYS A 412 18.67 30.16 -9.67
C LYS A 412 17.53 29.15 -9.77
N LEU A 413 16.53 29.31 -8.90
CA LEU A 413 15.28 28.58 -9.02
C LEU A 413 14.47 29.17 -10.19
N VAL A 414 14.00 28.30 -11.06
CA VAL A 414 13.09 28.64 -12.15
C VAL A 414 12.05 27.54 -12.33
N PHE A 415 10.93 27.88 -12.93
CA PHE A 415 9.91 26.91 -13.33
C PHE A 415 9.92 26.78 -14.85
N LYS A 416 10.12 25.57 -15.36
CA LYS A 416 10.17 25.30 -16.81
C LYS A 416 9.03 24.40 -17.25
N PRO A 417 8.57 24.51 -18.52
CA PRO A 417 7.61 23.59 -19.08
C PRO A 417 8.08 22.15 -18.92
N LEU A 418 7.20 21.29 -18.43
CA LEU A 418 7.45 19.85 -18.40
C LEU A 418 7.18 19.25 -19.78
N THR A 419 7.90 18.19 -20.13
CA THR A 419 7.82 17.57 -21.48
C THR A 419 7.35 16.12 -21.48
N GLN A 420 7.44 15.42 -20.33
CA GLN A 420 7.06 14.01 -20.23
C GLN A 420 5.74 13.84 -19.48
N GLY A 421 5.67 14.40 -18.27
CA GLY A 421 4.49 14.37 -17.42
C GLY A 421 4.74 15.14 -16.13
N VAL A 422 3.70 15.31 -15.32
CA VAL A 422 3.85 15.86 -13.98
C VAL A 422 4.23 14.76 -13.04
N ARG A 423 5.36 14.91 -12.37
CA ARG A 423 5.84 13.96 -11.36
C ARG A 423 4.99 14.03 -10.09
N ALA A 424 4.59 12.88 -9.57
CA ALA A 424 3.87 12.77 -8.30
C ALA A 424 4.62 13.47 -7.16
N PHE A 425 3.85 14.01 -6.22
CA PHE A 425 4.34 14.66 -5.00
C PHE A 425 5.23 15.88 -5.24
N ARG A 426 5.33 16.38 -6.46
CA ARG A 426 6.00 17.65 -6.79
C ARG A 426 4.98 18.74 -7.03
N ALA A 427 5.30 19.94 -6.56
CA ALA A 427 4.49 21.11 -6.88
C ALA A 427 4.79 21.58 -8.31
N VAL A 428 3.73 21.85 -9.06
CA VAL A 428 3.75 22.47 -10.39
C VAL A 428 2.89 23.72 -10.39
N ILE A 429 3.08 24.58 -11.39
CA ILE A 429 2.18 25.69 -11.66
C ILE A 429 1.69 25.61 -13.10
N TYR A 430 0.44 26.01 -13.31
CA TYR A 430 -0.17 25.99 -14.63
C TYR A 430 -0.29 27.40 -15.18
N ASN A 431 0.13 27.58 -16.42
CA ASN A 431 -0.16 28.81 -17.15
C ASN A 431 -1.54 28.67 -17.81
N ASN A 432 -2.47 29.56 -17.47
CA ASN A 432 -3.83 29.56 -18.01
C ASN A 432 -3.94 30.22 -19.39
N ASN A 433 -2.85 30.78 -19.94
CA ASN A 433 -2.83 31.50 -21.21
C ASN A 433 -1.87 30.82 -22.21
N ALA A 434 -2.43 29.98 -23.11
CA ALA A 434 -1.65 29.21 -24.08
C ALA A 434 -0.97 30.10 -25.15
N ALA A 435 -1.58 31.24 -25.49
CA ALA A 435 -0.97 32.22 -26.38
C ALA A 435 0.08 33.04 -25.61
N GLY A 436 1.36 32.87 -25.95
CA GLY A 436 2.47 33.61 -25.32
C GLY A 436 3.00 32.98 -24.03
N ALA A 437 2.90 31.66 -23.87
CA ALA A 437 3.48 30.96 -22.73
C ALA A 437 5.00 31.21 -22.63
N PRO A 438 5.52 31.66 -21.48
CA PRO A 438 6.94 32.00 -21.36
C PRO A 438 7.80 30.74 -21.37
N ALA A 439 9.02 30.84 -21.89
CA ALA A 439 9.96 29.70 -21.93
C ALA A 439 10.30 29.16 -20.52
N TYR A 440 10.21 30.02 -19.51
CA TYR A 440 10.32 29.69 -18.09
C TYR A 440 9.76 30.84 -17.24
N TYR A 441 9.46 30.56 -15.97
CA TYR A 441 9.20 31.58 -14.97
C TYR A 441 10.38 31.66 -13.99
N PRO A 442 11.06 32.81 -13.86
CA PRO A 442 11.92 33.06 -12.71
C PRO A 442 11.11 33.11 -11.41
N THR A 443 11.77 32.85 -10.28
CA THR A 443 11.16 32.93 -8.95
C THR A 443 11.58 34.20 -8.21
N ALA A 444 10.65 34.85 -7.53
CA ALA A 444 10.92 35.93 -6.58
C ALA A 444 10.33 35.58 -5.21
N PHE A 445 10.96 36.02 -4.14
CA PHE A 445 10.46 35.85 -2.78
C PHE A 445 10.03 37.21 -2.25
N THR A 446 8.83 37.29 -1.66
CA THR A 446 8.41 38.54 -1.03
C THR A 446 9.29 38.83 0.18
N PRO A 447 9.84 40.06 0.30
CA PRO A 447 10.63 40.43 1.46
C PRO A 447 9.80 40.30 2.75
N GLU A 448 10.39 39.71 3.79
CA GLU A 448 9.76 39.62 5.12
C GLU A 448 9.68 40.98 5.85
N GLY A 449 10.20 42.06 5.25
CA GLY A 449 10.24 43.41 5.83
C GLY A 449 9.96 44.52 4.82
N ILE A 450 8.71 44.96 4.76
CA ILE A 450 8.16 46.28 5.19
C ILE A 450 6.66 46.16 4.86
N GLN A 451 5.90 45.63 5.80
CA GLN A 451 4.44 45.73 5.78
C GLN A 451 4.11 47.16 6.21
N GLY A 452 3.96 48.07 5.25
CA GLY A 452 3.50 49.45 5.43
C GLY A 452 4.31 50.26 6.45
N VAL A 453 5.08 51.24 5.97
CA VAL A 453 5.19 52.46 6.77
C VAL A 453 3.77 52.98 6.91
N THR A 454 3.13 52.73 8.05
CA THR A 454 1.97 53.51 8.43
C THR A 454 2.54 54.92 8.60
N VAL A 455 2.21 55.81 7.66
CA VAL A 455 2.35 57.24 7.92
C VAL A 455 1.41 57.47 9.10
N ASP A 456 1.99 57.66 10.28
CA ASP A 456 1.25 58.08 11.45
C ASP A 456 0.73 59.49 11.12
N ASP A 457 -0.50 59.56 10.63
CA ASP A 457 -1.20 60.82 10.31
C ASP A 457 -1.50 61.65 11.57
N ASN A 458 -1.01 61.23 12.74
CA ASN A 458 -0.87 62.13 13.87
C ASN A 458 0.21 63.17 13.55
N GLN A 459 -0.23 64.30 13.00
CA GLN A 459 0.43 65.59 13.17
C GLN A 459 0.54 65.90 14.67
N ALA A 460 1.49 65.28 15.36
CA ALA A 460 1.78 65.62 16.74
C ALA A 460 2.17 67.10 16.79
N GLU A 461 1.46 67.85 17.63
CA GLU A 461 1.60 69.29 17.76
C GLU A 461 3.07 69.65 18.05
N VAL A 462 3.58 70.61 17.28
CA VAL A 462 4.93 71.13 17.46
C VAL A 462 4.83 72.37 18.34
N PHE A 463 5.74 72.50 19.31
CA PHE A 463 5.82 73.66 20.19
C PHE A 463 7.18 74.34 20.06
N ASP A 464 7.22 75.66 20.23
CA ASP A 464 8.49 76.37 20.43
C ASP A 464 9.06 76.11 21.84
N LEU A 465 10.27 76.61 22.12
CA LEU A 465 10.91 76.46 23.43
C LEU A 465 10.17 77.18 24.57
N ALA A 466 9.23 78.07 24.25
CA ALA A 466 8.35 78.74 25.21
C ALA A 466 7.03 78.00 25.43
N GLY A 467 6.82 76.84 24.77
CA GLY A 467 5.64 76.00 24.93
C GLY A 467 4.43 76.47 24.11
N ARG A 468 4.59 77.36 23.12
CA ARG A 468 3.51 77.78 22.22
C ARG A 468 3.43 76.85 21.01
N ARG A 469 2.22 76.49 20.59
CA ARG A 469 2.00 75.65 19.40
C ARG A 469 2.46 76.39 18.13
N VAL A 470 3.16 75.69 17.26
CA VAL A 470 3.75 76.16 16.01
C VAL A 470 3.19 75.34 14.86
N GLU A 471 2.45 75.97 13.97
CA GLU A 471 1.82 75.28 12.82
C GLU A 471 2.78 75.12 11.63
N ALA A 472 3.73 76.04 11.47
CA ALA A 472 4.72 76.01 10.39
C ALA A 472 6.13 76.22 10.96
N PRO A 473 6.84 75.13 11.32
CA PRO A 473 8.20 75.23 11.85
C PRO A 473 9.16 75.78 10.79
N VAL A 474 9.93 76.80 11.16
CA VAL A 474 10.98 77.41 10.31
C VAL A 474 12.25 76.57 10.36
N LYS A 475 12.85 76.30 9.19
CA LYS A 475 14.12 75.56 9.07
C LYS A 475 15.24 76.18 9.90
N GLY A 476 16.05 75.32 10.53
CA GLY A 476 17.19 75.70 11.36
C GLY A 476 16.85 76.05 12.81
N GLN A 477 15.57 76.12 13.19
CA GLN A 477 15.15 76.38 14.57
C GLN A 477 14.85 75.10 15.36
N VAL A 478 14.94 75.18 16.69
CA VAL A 478 14.67 74.08 17.63
C VAL A 478 13.22 74.14 18.09
N TYR A 479 12.52 73.01 18.03
CA TYR A 479 11.15 72.84 18.48
C TYR A 479 11.00 71.60 19.38
N VAL A 480 9.85 71.43 19.99
CA VAL A 480 9.48 70.26 20.79
C VAL A 480 8.31 69.53 20.12
N LYS A 481 8.44 68.23 19.91
CA LYS A 481 7.37 67.34 19.44
C LYS A 481 7.41 66.07 20.27
N ASN A 482 6.27 65.61 20.77
CA ASN A 482 6.16 64.44 21.66
C ASN A 482 7.12 64.51 22.87
N GLY A 483 7.26 65.70 23.48
CA GLY A 483 8.12 65.92 24.65
C GLY A 483 9.63 65.88 24.37
N LYS A 484 10.06 65.78 23.11
CA LYS A 484 11.48 65.74 22.71
C LYS A 484 11.84 66.95 21.85
N LYS A 485 13.01 67.53 22.09
CA LYS A 485 13.57 68.62 21.27
C LYS A 485 14.07 68.08 19.93
N PHE A 486 13.78 68.79 18.84
CA PHE A 486 14.30 68.51 17.50
C PHE A 486 14.63 69.80 16.75
N ILE A 487 15.51 69.74 15.76
CA ILE A 487 15.79 70.87 14.85
C ILE A 487 15.01 70.64 13.55
N GLN A 488 14.24 71.65 13.12
CA GLN A 488 13.55 71.58 11.83
C GLN A 488 14.57 71.63 10.69
N LYS A 489 14.65 70.56 9.89
CA LYS A 489 15.52 70.46 8.72
C LYS A 489 14.89 71.07 7.46
#